data_AF-A0A847K0Y7-F1
#
_entry.id   AF-A0A847K0Y7-F1
#
_cell.length_a   1.000
_cell.length_b   1.000
_cell.length_c   1.000
_cell.angle_alpha   90.00
_cell.angle_beta   90.00
_cell.angle_gamma   90.00
#
_symmetry.space_group_name_H-M   'P 1'
#
loop_
_entity.id
_entity.type
_entity.pdbx_description
1 polymer ?
#
loop_
_entity_poly.entity_id
_entity_poly.type
_entity_poly.pdbx_seq_one_letter_code
_entity_poly.pdbx_strand_id
1 'polypeptide(L)'
;MQDDTVIPVPRTEAVQAGVGGWEPKIVAFFCNWCTYTAADLAGVSRLRYAPNVRVIRVMCSGRVDPQFVLDAFAKGAVGVLIGGCHPGDCHYIEGNYKALRRVTFLHRLLESLGIEKERLRLEWISASEGDRVRTAVNEITETVRQLGPLDIRSRNAALDREVEARVHAHGEEAILHA
;
A
#
# COMPACT_ATOMS: atom_id res chain seq x y z
N MET A 1 -38.08 8.21 14.76
CA MET A 1 -36.89 8.41 15.62
C MET A 1 -35.71 7.76 14.93
N GLN A 2 -35.19 8.44 13.90
CA GLN A 2 -33.88 8.15 13.32
C GLN A 2 -32.95 9.16 13.98
N ASP A 3 -32.22 8.70 14.98
CA ASP A 3 -31.15 9.48 15.58
C ASP A 3 -29.90 9.23 14.71
N ASP A 4 -29.80 10.00 13.62
CA ASP A 4 -28.63 10.06 12.73
C ASP A 4 -27.48 10.84 13.40
N THR A 5 -27.26 10.64 14.70
CA THR A 5 -26.03 11.07 15.35
C THR A 5 -24.89 10.21 14.86
N VAL A 6 -24.33 10.62 13.72
CA VAL A 6 -22.95 10.35 13.35
C VAL A 6 -22.11 10.65 14.58
N ILE A 7 -21.71 9.61 15.31
CA ILE A 7 -20.77 9.75 16.43
C ILE A 7 -19.53 10.41 15.84
N PRO A 8 -19.23 11.67 16.20
CA PRO A 8 -18.04 12.31 15.69
C PRO A 8 -16.87 11.51 16.25
N VAL A 9 -16.20 10.74 15.39
CA VAL A 9 -14.94 10.09 15.76
C VAL A 9 -14.04 11.23 16.23
N PRO A 10 -13.71 11.28 17.53
CA PRO A 10 -12.91 12.38 18.05
C PRO A 10 -11.63 12.36 17.22
N ARG A 11 -11.34 13.46 16.53
CA ARG A 11 -10.03 13.70 15.93
C ARG A 11 -9.06 13.73 17.09
N THR A 12 -8.62 12.55 17.51
CA THR A 12 -7.61 12.36 18.54
C THR A 12 -6.42 13.16 18.09
N GLU A 13 -6.14 14.19 18.88
CA GLU A 13 -4.87 14.88 19.07
C GLU A 13 -3.83 14.53 18.00
N ALA A 14 -3.60 15.50 17.12
CA ALA A 14 -2.70 15.48 15.99
C ALA A 14 -1.52 14.51 16.20
N VAL A 15 -1.59 13.35 15.53
CA VAL A 15 -0.41 12.57 15.20
C VAL A 15 0.54 13.55 14.53
N GLN A 16 1.70 13.75 15.15
CA GLN A 16 2.64 14.83 14.84
C GLN A 16 2.84 14.93 13.33
N ALA A 17 2.41 16.06 12.77
CA ALA A 17 2.46 16.30 11.34
C ALA A 17 3.92 16.23 10.87
N GLY A 18 4.20 15.36 9.90
CA GLY A 18 5.51 15.28 9.26
C GLY A 18 5.93 16.63 8.64
N VAL A 19 7.21 16.73 8.29
CA VAL A 19 7.85 17.94 7.71
C VAL A 19 6.89 18.71 6.79
N GLY A 20 6.49 19.92 7.20
CA GLY A 20 5.61 20.81 6.42
C GLY A 20 4.10 20.61 6.57
N GLY A 21 3.62 19.87 7.59
CA GLY A 21 2.18 19.62 7.76
C GLY A 21 1.62 18.55 6.82
N TRP A 22 2.49 17.82 6.14
CA TRP A 22 2.14 16.74 5.22
C TRP A 22 1.96 15.42 5.99
N GLU A 23 0.92 14.67 5.63
CA GLU A 23 0.64 13.36 6.21
C GLU A 23 0.66 12.25 5.13
N PRO A 24 1.36 11.12 5.39
CA PRO A 24 1.47 10.04 4.43
C PRO A 24 0.11 9.38 4.16
N LYS A 25 -0.13 9.06 2.89
CA LYS A 25 -1.29 8.28 2.43
C LYS A 25 -0.83 6.86 2.11
N ILE A 26 -1.34 5.88 2.85
CA ILE A 26 -0.93 4.48 2.72
C ILE A 26 -2.14 3.64 2.32
N VAL A 27 -1.97 2.77 1.33
CA VAL A 27 -2.98 1.79 0.93
C VAL A 27 -2.60 0.44 1.52
N ALA A 28 -3.53 -0.22 2.21
CA ALA A 28 -3.30 -1.55 2.74
C ALA A 28 -4.20 -2.58 2.06
N PHE A 29 -3.66 -3.72 1.64
CA PHE A 29 -4.42 -4.86 1.15
C PHE A 29 -4.43 -5.95 2.20
N PHE A 30 -5.56 -6.16 2.88
CA PHE A 30 -5.66 -7.16 3.96
C PHE A 30 -6.48 -8.37 3.52
N CYS A 31 -5.92 -9.55 3.75
CA CYS A 31 -6.66 -10.79 3.55
C CYS A 31 -7.84 -10.88 4.53
N ASN A 32 -8.98 -11.34 4.03
CA ASN A 32 -10.23 -11.41 4.79
C ASN A 32 -10.10 -12.30 6.04
N TRP A 33 -9.41 -13.43 5.92
CA TRP A 33 -9.44 -14.49 6.93
C TRP A 33 -8.58 -14.18 8.17
N CYS A 34 -7.39 -13.62 7.97
CA CYS A 34 -6.44 -13.39 9.05
C CYS A 34 -6.27 -11.90 9.32
N THR A 35 -5.61 -11.16 8.42
CA THR A 35 -5.18 -9.80 8.72
C THR A 35 -6.31 -8.80 8.83
N TYR A 36 -7.40 -8.96 8.06
CA TYR A 36 -8.58 -8.12 8.20
C TYR A 36 -9.28 -8.39 9.54
N THR A 37 -9.44 -9.66 9.93
CA THR A 37 -9.95 -10.05 11.26
C THR A 37 -9.07 -9.51 12.39
N ALA A 38 -7.75 -9.50 12.21
CA ALA A 38 -6.82 -8.92 13.17
C ALA A 38 -7.00 -7.39 13.29
N ALA A 39 -7.31 -6.71 12.19
CA ALA A 39 -7.62 -5.29 12.19
C ALA A 39 -8.94 -5.03 12.93
N ASP A 40 -9.95 -5.88 12.75
CA ASP A 40 -11.20 -5.83 13.53
C ASP A 40 -10.92 -6.06 15.02
N LEU A 41 -10.06 -7.04 15.37
CA LEU A 41 -9.62 -7.28 16.74
C LEU A 41 -8.90 -6.07 17.34
N ALA A 42 -8.03 -5.39 16.57
CA ALA A 42 -7.38 -4.17 17.00
C ALA A 42 -8.40 -3.06 17.33
N GLY A 43 -9.44 -2.94 16.51
CA GLY A 43 -10.56 -2.01 16.74
C GLY A 43 -11.38 -2.35 17.99
N VAL A 44 -11.78 -3.61 18.15
CA VAL A 44 -12.52 -4.11 19.34
C VAL A 44 -11.70 -3.91 20.62
N SER A 45 -10.39 -4.15 20.54
CA SER A 45 -9.44 -3.99 21.63
C SER A 45 -9.04 -2.53 21.87
N ARG A 46 -9.60 -1.59 21.09
CA ARG A 46 -9.34 -0.13 21.17
C ARG A 46 -7.86 0.23 21.05
N LEU A 47 -7.11 -0.56 20.28
CA LEU A 47 -5.71 -0.29 20.01
C LEU A 47 -5.59 0.95 19.13
N ARG A 48 -4.86 1.96 19.62
CA ARG A 48 -4.56 3.17 18.87
C ARG A 48 -3.35 2.96 17.96
N TYR A 49 -3.49 3.36 16.70
CA TYR A 49 -2.41 3.41 15.70
C TYR A 49 -2.63 4.60 14.77
N ALA A 50 -1.64 4.87 13.92
CA ALA A 50 -1.64 5.97 12.99
C ALA A 50 -2.83 5.91 12.01
N PRO A 51 -3.57 7.01 11.79
CA PRO A 51 -4.78 7.05 10.95
C PRO A 51 -4.48 7.16 9.43
N ASN A 52 -3.27 6.80 9.00
CA ASN A 52 -2.75 7.05 7.66
C ASN A 52 -3.06 5.94 6.64
N VAL A 53 -3.53 4.78 7.13
CA VAL A 53 -3.77 3.58 6.34
C VAL A 53 -5.23 3.48 5.94
N ARG A 54 -5.47 3.25 4.64
CA ARG A 54 -6.79 2.91 4.08
C ARG A 54 -6.79 1.44 3.65
N VAL A 55 -7.60 0.64 4.34
CA VAL A 55 -7.65 -0.81 4.11
C VAL A 55 -8.59 -1.13 2.95
N ILE A 56 -8.08 -1.90 2.00
CA ILE A 56 -8.81 -2.58 0.94
C ILE A 56 -8.86 -4.07 1.32
N ARG A 57 -10.07 -4.58 1.53
CA ARG A 57 -10.27 -5.99 1.85
C ARG A 57 -10.16 -6.83 0.59
N VAL A 58 -9.37 -7.90 0.65
CA VAL A 58 -9.29 -8.94 -0.37
C VAL A 58 -9.49 -10.30 0.26
N MET A 59 -9.98 -11.30 -0.48
CA MET A 59 -10.18 -12.63 0.12
C MET A 59 -8.86 -13.30 0.53
N CYS A 60 -7.79 -13.07 -0.22
CA CYS A 60 -6.48 -13.66 0.03
C CYS A 60 -5.38 -12.65 -0.33
N SER A 61 -4.23 -12.68 0.35
CA SER A 61 -3.04 -11.95 -0.08
C SER A 61 -2.59 -12.38 -1.49
N GLY A 62 -2.84 -13.63 -1.87
CA GLY A 62 -2.60 -14.12 -3.24
C GLY A 62 -3.47 -13.45 -4.32
N ARG A 63 -4.52 -12.72 -3.95
CA ARG A 63 -5.32 -11.90 -4.88
C ARG A 63 -4.64 -10.57 -5.23
N VAL A 64 -3.68 -10.14 -4.40
CA VAL A 64 -2.94 -8.89 -4.62
C VAL A 64 -2.05 -9.09 -5.84
N ASP A 65 -2.46 -8.43 -6.91
CA ASP A 65 -1.73 -8.39 -8.17
C ASP A 65 -0.69 -7.27 -8.13
N PRO A 66 0.51 -7.45 -8.71
CA PRO A 66 1.50 -6.39 -8.85
C PRO A 66 0.94 -5.08 -9.42
N GLN A 67 -0.01 -5.15 -10.36
CA GLN A 67 -0.65 -3.98 -10.94
C GLN A 67 -1.40 -3.14 -9.90
N PHE A 68 -1.95 -3.74 -8.84
CA PHE A 68 -2.64 -3.01 -7.78
C PHE A 68 -1.68 -2.18 -6.94
N VAL A 69 -0.48 -2.72 -6.69
CA VAL A 69 0.58 -2.03 -5.95
C VAL A 69 1.08 -0.84 -6.77
N LEU A 70 1.36 -1.06 -8.06
CA LEU A 70 1.81 -0.01 -8.97
C LEU A 70 0.76 1.08 -9.17
N ASP A 71 -0.52 0.71 -9.34
CA ASP A 71 -1.63 1.66 -9.47
C ASP A 71 -1.82 2.49 -8.18
N ALA A 72 -1.64 1.88 -7.00
CA ALA A 72 -1.67 2.62 -5.74
C ALA A 72 -0.59 3.72 -5.70
N PHE A 73 0.65 3.41 -6.10
CA PHE A 73 1.72 4.41 -6.22
C PHE A 73 1.40 5.47 -7.29
N ALA A 74 0.92 5.07 -8.46
CA ALA A 74 0.54 5.99 -9.54
C ALA A 74 -0.57 6.99 -9.12
N LYS A 75 -1.48 6.55 -8.24
CA LYS A 75 -2.55 7.37 -7.65
C LYS A 75 -2.11 8.20 -6.43
N GLY A 76 -0.82 8.18 -6.09
CA GLY A 76 -0.24 9.04 -5.06
C GLY A 76 -0.21 8.43 -3.66
N ALA A 77 -0.32 7.10 -3.52
CA ALA A 77 0.07 6.45 -2.28
C ALA A 77 1.58 6.59 -2.09
N VAL A 78 2.03 6.85 -0.87
CA VAL A 78 3.46 6.94 -0.51
C VAL A 78 3.97 5.67 0.17
N GLY A 79 3.05 4.76 0.49
CA GLY A 79 3.33 3.44 0.99
C GLY A 79 2.21 2.47 0.65
N VAL A 80 2.55 1.19 0.53
CA VAL A 80 1.63 0.09 0.34
C VAL A 80 1.94 -1.01 1.35
N LEU A 81 0.94 -1.41 2.12
CA LEU A 81 1.02 -2.52 3.08
C LEU A 81 0.21 -3.71 2.57
N ILE A 82 0.76 -4.91 2.61
CA ILE A 82 0.04 -6.14 2.28
C ILE A 82 0.02 -7.02 3.52
N GLY A 83 -1.18 -7.38 3.96
CA GLY A 83 -1.43 -8.26 5.09
C GLY A 83 -1.92 -9.63 4.64
N GLY A 84 -1.20 -10.69 5.02
CA GLY A 84 -1.60 -12.07 4.75
C GLY A 84 -1.59 -12.95 6.00
N CYS A 85 -2.18 -14.14 5.87
CA CYS A 85 -2.00 -15.21 6.86
C CYS A 85 -0.55 -15.68 6.88
N HIS A 86 -0.09 -16.19 8.03
CA HIS A 86 1.23 -16.81 8.16
C HIS A 86 1.45 -17.92 7.12
N PRO A 87 2.68 -18.09 6.59
CA PRO A 87 3.03 -19.24 5.77
C PRO A 87 2.66 -20.56 6.46
N GLY A 88 1.85 -21.40 5.80
CA GLY A 88 1.28 -22.62 6.38
C GLY A 88 -0.19 -22.49 6.78
N ASP A 89 -0.64 -21.29 7.15
CA ASP A 89 -1.99 -21.04 7.69
C ASP A 89 -2.92 -20.37 6.66
N CYS A 90 -2.57 -20.43 5.37
CA CYS A 90 -3.40 -19.80 4.35
C CYS A 90 -4.73 -20.54 4.24
N HIS A 91 -5.85 -19.81 4.37
CA HIS A 91 -7.18 -20.36 4.12
C HIS A 91 -7.32 -20.98 2.72
N TYR A 92 -6.58 -20.45 1.74
CA TYR A 92 -6.54 -20.97 0.37
C TYR A 92 -5.25 -21.75 0.08
N ILE A 93 -4.67 -22.37 1.13
CA ILE A 93 -3.51 -23.27 1.12
C ILE A 93 -2.19 -22.57 0.74
N GLU A 94 -2.11 -21.98 -0.46
CA GLU A 94 -0.85 -21.49 -1.03
C GLU A 94 -0.88 -20.04 -1.51
N GLY A 95 -2.01 -19.35 -1.33
CA GLY A 95 -2.18 -17.98 -1.85
C GLY A 95 -1.13 -17.00 -1.32
N ASN A 96 -0.74 -17.13 -0.04
CA ASN A 96 0.29 -16.31 0.57
C ASN A 96 1.71 -16.57 0.03
N TYR A 97 2.07 -17.83 -0.31
CA TYR A 97 3.36 -18.11 -0.96
C TYR A 97 3.46 -17.46 -2.35
N LYS A 98 2.36 -17.41 -3.10
CA LYS A 98 2.32 -16.68 -4.38
C LYS A 98 2.50 -15.18 -4.17
N ALA A 99 1.87 -14.62 -3.14
CA ALA A 99 2.06 -13.22 -2.76
C ALA A 99 3.52 -12.93 -2.36
N LEU A 100 4.15 -13.80 -1.57
CA LEU A 100 5.56 -13.67 -1.18
C LEU A 100 6.47 -13.56 -2.40
N ARG A 101 6.37 -14.48 -3.36
CA ARG A 101 7.18 -14.47 -4.59
C ARG A 101 6.97 -13.18 -5.41
N ARG A 102 5.72 -12.73 -5.53
CA ARG A 102 5.37 -11.49 -6.24
C ARG A 102 5.93 -10.25 -5.56
N VAL A 103 5.84 -10.17 -4.23
CA VAL A 103 6.39 -9.04 -3.47
C VAL A 103 7.91 -9.00 -3.56
N THR A 104 8.58 -10.15 -3.46
CA THR A 104 10.04 -10.23 -3.65
C THR A 104 10.46 -9.71 -5.02
N PHE A 105 9.72 -10.03 -6.08
CA PHE A 105 9.96 -9.49 -7.41
C PHE A 105 9.65 -7.98 -7.48
N LEU A 106 8.53 -7.55 -6.92
CA LEU A 106 8.10 -6.15 -6.88
C LEU A 106 9.13 -5.24 -6.23
N HIS A 107 9.80 -5.66 -5.16
CA HIS A 107 10.85 -4.84 -4.55
C HIS A 107 11.94 -4.45 -5.55
N ARG A 108 12.42 -5.40 -6.36
CA ARG A 108 13.44 -5.14 -7.39
C ARG A 108 12.90 -4.23 -8.51
N LEU A 109 11.63 -4.44 -8.89
CA LEU A 109 10.96 -3.60 -9.88
C LEU A 109 10.82 -2.16 -9.39
N LEU A 110 10.38 -1.97 -8.14
CA LEU A 110 10.21 -0.65 -7.53
C LEU A 110 11.54 0.09 -7.45
N GLU A 111 12.62 -0.57 -7.01
CA GLU A 111 13.97 0.02 -7.01
C GLU A 111 14.38 0.49 -8.41
N SER A 112 14.08 -0.31 -9.45
CA SER A 112 14.37 0.02 -10.85
C SER A 112 13.53 1.21 -11.36
N LEU A 113 12.35 1.43 -10.77
CA LEU A 113 11.49 2.59 -11.03
C LEU A 113 11.84 3.79 -10.14
N GLY A 114 12.90 3.71 -9.34
CA GLY A 114 13.32 4.73 -8.39
C GLY A 114 12.43 4.84 -7.15
N ILE A 115 11.53 3.90 -6.91
CA ILE A 115 10.68 3.85 -5.71
C ILE A 115 11.43 3.05 -4.64
N GLU A 116 11.61 3.65 -3.46
CA GLU A 116 12.30 3.02 -2.34
C GLU A 116 11.54 1.75 -1.91
N LYS A 117 12.24 0.62 -1.81
CA LYS A 117 11.63 -0.68 -1.51
C LYS A 117 10.86 -0.69 -0.19
N GLU A 118 11.28 0.14 0.76
CA GLU A 118 10.70 0.33 2.09
C GLU A 118 9.27 0.89 2.03
N ARG A 119 8.86 1.47 0.90
CA ARG A 119 7.48 1.92 0.67
C ARG A 119 6.51 0.77 0.40
N LEU A 120 7.00 -0.42 0.06
CA LEU A 120 6.16 -1.63 -0.02
C LEU A 120 6.50 -2.53 1.18
N ARG A 121 5.48 -2.97 1.92
CA ARG A 121 5.67 -3.92 3.02
C ARG A 121 4.70 -5.09 2.90
N LEU A 122 5.21 -6.31 3.06
CA LEU A 122 4.42 -7.51 3.25
C LEU A 122 4.56 -7.97 4.69
N GLU A 123 3.44 -8.17 5.36
CA GLU A 123 3.37 -8.57 6.76
C GLU A 123 2.46 -9.79 6.91
N TRP A 124 2.89 -10.74 7.74
CA TRP A 124 2.12 -11.92 8.09
C TRP A 124 1.47 -11.72 9.45
N ILE A 125 0.14 -11.71 9.47
CA ILE A 125 -0.66 -11.39 10.64
C ILE A 125 -1.84 -12.37 10.71
N SER A 126 -1.86 -13.22 11.73
CA SER A 126 -2.97 -14.11 12.08
C SER A 126 -4.16 -13.32 12.63
N ALA A 127 -5.34 -13.95 12.64
CA ALA A 127 -6.58 -13.32 13.12
C ALA A 127 -6.53 -12.83 14.58
N SER A 128 -5.67 -13.43 15.41
CA SER A 128 -5.52 -13.09 16.83
C SER A 128 -4.46 -12.01 17.12
N GLU A 129 -3.74 -11.53 16.12
CA GLU A 129 -2.60 -10.61 16.28
C GLU A 129 -3.00 -9.14 16.03
N GLY A 130 -3.98 -8.63 16.76
CA GLY A 130 -4.42 -7.24 16.65
C GLY A 130 -3.32 -6.21 17.00
N ASP A 131 -2.43 -6.56 17.93
CA ASP A 131 -1.26 -5.77 18.30
C ASP A 131 -0.22 -5.70 17.16
N ARG A 132 -0.11 -6.76 16.36
CA ARG A 132 0.77 -6.79 15.18
C ARG A 132 0.27 -5.86 14.10
N VAL A 133 -1.05 -5.75 13.89
CA VAL A 133 -1.64 -4.75 12.97
C VAL A 133 -1.25 -3.33 13.39
N ARG A 134 -1.46 -3.00 14.67
CA ARG A 134 -1.07 -1.70 15.24
C ARG A 134 0.41 -1.39 14.96
N THR A 135 1.27 -2.37 15.26
CA THR A 135 2.73 -2.25 15.08
C THR A 135 3.09 -2.06 13.61
N ALA A 136 2.60 -2.92 12.71
CA ALA A 136 2.89 -2.84 11.28
C ALA A 136 2.42 -1.52 10.65
N VAL A 137 1.23 -1.03 11.03
CA VAL A 137 0.70 0.26 10.57
C VAL A 137 1.55 1.43 11.06
N ASN A 138 1.95 1.45 12.32
CA ASN A 138 2.78 2.52 12.87
C ASN A 138 4.18 2.52 12.22
N GLU A 139 4.79 1.34 12.11
CA GLU A 139 6.12 1.20 11.53
C GLU A 139 6.14 1.65 10.07
N ILE A 140 5.22 1.18 9.21
CA ILE A 140 5.20 1.63 7.81
C ILE A 140 4.93 3.13 7.72
N THR A 141 4.05 3.66 8.57
CA THR A 141 3.75 5.10 8.60
C THR A 141 4.98 5.92 8.90
N GLU A 142 5.76 5.50 9.90
CA GLU A 142 6.98 6.19 10.29
C GLU A 142 8.07 6.05 9.22
N THR A 143 8.24 4.85 8.66
CA THR A 143 9.15 4.62 7.54
C THR A 143 8.87 5.56 6.37
N VAL A 144 7.62 5.65 5.90
CA VAL A 144 7.30 6.53 4.76
C VAL A 144 7.30 8.01 5.14
N ARG A 145 7.10 8.35 6.41
CA ARG A 145 7.25 9.73 6.92
C ARG A 145 8.71 10.18 6.82
N GLN A 146 9.65 9.31 7.19
CA GLN A 146 11.09 9.58 7.10
C GLN A 146 11.58 9.67 5.65
N LEU A 147 11.03 8.83 4.75
CA LEU A 147 11.32 8.90 3.32
C LEU A 147 10.69 10.14 2.64
N GLY A 148 9.70 10.76 3.27
CA GLY A 148 9.00 11.92 2.75
C GLY A 148 8.07 11.62 1.56
N PRO A 149 7.55 12.70 0.93
CA PRO A 149 6.63 12.60 -0.20
C PRO A 149 7.24 11.84 -1.38
N LEU A 150 6.40 11.06 -2.06
CA LEU A 150 6.78 10.37 -3.29
C LEU A 150 6.17 11.12 -4.49
N ASP A 151 7.02 11.73 -5.30
CA ASP A 151 6.60 12.40 -6.54
C ASP A 151 7.15 11.68 -7.77
N ILE A 152 6.48 10.59 -8.16
CA ILE A 152 6.86 9.81 -9.34
C ILE A 152 6.75 10.66 -10.62
N ARG A 153 5.75 11.55 -10.70
CA ARG A 153 5.50 12.33 -11.92
C ARG A 153 6.59 13.33 -12.19
N SER A 154 7.00 14.13 -11.21
CA SER A 154 8.10 15.08 -11.46
C SER A 154 9.43 14.36 -11.66
N ARG A 155 9.66 13.25 -10.93
CA ARG A 155 10.88 12.45 -11.09
C ARG A 155 11.01 11.86 -12.49
N ASN A 156 9.90 11.43 -13.09
CA ASN A 156 9.89 10.80 -14.41
C ASN A 156 9.58 11.75 -15.56
N ALA A 157 9.26 13.02 -15.30
CA ALA A 157 8.86 13.98 -16.35
C ALA A 157 9.84 14.10 -17.52
N ALA A 158 11.16 13.95 -17.27
CA ALA A 158 12.15 13.95 -18.35
C ALA A 158 12.09 12.67 -19.21
N LEU A 159 11.92 11.53 -18.55
CA LEU A 159 11.80 10.22 -19.22
C LEU A 159 10.48 10.11 -19.98
N ASP A 160 9.38 10.59 -19.38
CA ASP A 160 8.06 10.63 -20.02
C ASP A 160 8.12 11.43 -21.32
N ARG A 161 8.76 12.62 -21.32
CA ARG A 161 8.99 13.42 -22.54
C ARG A 161 9.83 12.68 -23.59
N GLU A 162 10.86 11.95 -23.17
CA GLU A 162 11.71 11.16 -24.09
C GLU A 162 10.92 10.01 -24.72
N VAL A 163 10.14 9.27 -23.92
CA VAL A 163 9.30 8.17 -24.39
C VAL A 163 8.23 8.69 -25.34
N GLU A 164 7.55 9.78 -25.00
CA GLU A 164 6.57 10.43 -25.87
C GLU A 164 7.20 10.82 -27.21
N ALA A 165 8.39 11.44 -27.20
CA ALA A 165 9.10 11.81 -28.43
C ALA A 165 9.45 10.59 -29.29
N ARG A 166 9.90 9.48 -28.68
CA ARG A 166 10.23 8.23 -29.41
C ARG A 166 8.99 7.52 -29.95
N VAL A 167 7.90 7.48 -29.18
CA VAL A 167 6.63 6.90 -29.62
C VAL A 167 6.06 7.69 -30.80
N HIS A 168 6.14 9.02 -30.75
CA HIS A 168 5.75 9.87 -31.88
C HIS A 168 6.63 9.65 -33.11
N ALA A 169 7.95 9.62 -32.96
CA ALA A 169 8.88 9.37 -34.07
C ALA A 169 8.64 8.01 -34.75
N HIS A 170 8.46 6.93 -33.98
CA HIS A 170 8.14 5.62 -34.54
C HIS A 170 6.72 5.53 -35.12
N GLY A 171 5.76 6.29 -34.58
CA GLY A 171 4.42 6.40 -35.14
C GLY A 171 4.42 7.06 -36.53
N GLU A 172 5.24 8.09 -36.71
CA GLU A 172 5.43 8.75 -38.01
C GLU A 172 6.15 7.86 -39.04
N GLU A 173 7.19 7.13 -38.63
CA GLU A 173 7.86 6.13 -39.48
C GLU A 173 6.91 5.00 -39.91
N ALA A 174 6.05 4.51 -39.02
CA ALA A 174 5.08 3.45 -39.33
C ALA A 174 3.99 3.90 -40.32
N ILE A 175 3.63 5.19 -40.33
CA ILE A 175 2.66 5.77 -41.29
C ILE A 175 3.31 6.01 -42.65
N LEU A 176 4.59 6.39 -42.70
CA LEU A 176 5.31 6.66 -43.96
C LEU A 176 5.63 5.38 -44.74
N HIS A 177 5.64 4.22 -44.08
CA HIS A 177 5.94 2.90 -44.67
C HIS A 177 4.71 2.01 -44.89
N ALA A 178 3.49 2.55 -44.74
CA ALA A 178 2.21 1.89 -45.03
C ALA A 178 1.61 2.41 -46.35
#